data_AF-A0A530LMW3-F1
#
_entry.id   AF-A0A530LMW3-F1
#
_cell.length_a   1.000
_cell.length_b   1.000
_cell.length_c   1.000
_cell.angle_alpha   90.00
_cell.angle_beta   90.00
_cell.angle_gamma   90.00
#
_symmetry.space_group_name_H-M   'P 1'
#
loop_
_entity.id
_entity.type
_entity.pdbx_description
1 polymer ?
#
loop_
_entity_poly.entity_id
_entity_poly.type
_entity_poly.pdbx_seq_one_letter_code
_entity_poly.pdbx_strand_id
1 'polypeptide(L)'
;VRTVRLVPLGPEQTELTAEWLFSPEALADPGADIDNIIAFGTQVLEEDADICEVNQMGLRSMRHKAGVLMPEEYDLHRFHNWVRERHAALEHQSDLGR
;
A
#
# COMPACT_ATOMS: atom_id res chain seq x y z
N VAL A 1 15.89 5.18 -7.56
CA VAL A 1 15.08 4.85 -6.34
C VAL A 1 13.61 5.08 -6.67
N ARG A 2 12.70 4.30 -6.11
CA ARG A 2 11.25 4.52 -6.26
C ARG A 2 10.66 4.99 -4.94
N THR A 3 9.84 6.04 -4.98
CA THR A 3 8.99 6.43 -3.86
C THR A 3 7.55 6.04 -4.18
N VAL A 4 6.78 5.65 -3.16
CA VAL A 4 5.36 5.33 -3.29
C VAL A 4 4.61 6.09 -2.20
N ARG A 5 3.52 6.75 -2.60
CA ARG A 5 2.61 7.47 -1.71
C ARG A 5 1.21 6.89 -1.87
N LEU A 6 0.59 6.56 -0.75
CA LEU A 6 -0.77 6.04 -0.66
C LEU A 6 -1.65 7.08 0.04
N VAL A 7 -2.77 7.45 -0.56
CA VAL A 7 -3.73 8.41 -0.02
C VAL A 7 -5.13 7.81 -0.01
N PRO A 8 -5.82 7.77 1.14
CA PRO A 8 -7.21 7.32 1.15
C PRO A 8 -8.10 8.36 0.48
N LEU A 9 -8.88 7.93 -0.52
CA LEU A 9 -9.95 8.73 -1.13
C LEU A 9 -11.32 8.41 -0.50
N GLY A 10 -11.41 7.26 0.16
CA GLY A 10 -12.58 6.79 0.89
C GLY A 10 -12.27 5.49 1.63
N PRO A 11 -13.27 4.84 2.24
CA PRO A 11 -13.07 3.60 2.99
C PRO A 11 -12.63 2.41 2.12
N GLU A 12 -12.88 2.46 0.82
CA GLU A 12 -12.58 1.37 -0.12
C GLU A 12 -11.90 1.87 -1.40
N GLN A 13 -11.31 3.08 -1.38
CA GLN A 13 -10.59 3.66 -2.51
C GLN A 13 -9.31 4.33 -2.02
N THR A 14 -8.20 4.03 -2.68
CA THR A 14 -6.87 4.58 -2.35
C THR A 14 -6.19 5.04 -3.64
N GLU A 15 -5.68 6.25 -3.64
CA GLU A 15 -4.79 6.76 -4.69
C GLU A 15 -3.36 6.29 -4.37
N LEU A 16 -2.73 5.63 -5.35
CA LEU A 16 -1.31 5.27 -5.30
C LEU A 16 -0.56 6.14 -6.32
N THR A 17 0.44 6.88 -5.84
CA THR A 17 1.39 7.62 -6.70
C THR A 17 2.77 7.00 -6.56
N ALA A 18 3.38 6.62 -7.66
CA ALA A 18 4.77 6.16 -7.71
C ALA A 18 5.63 7.15 -8.49
N GLU A 19 6.80 7.48 -7.94
CA GLU A 19 7.78 8.33 -8.61
C GLU A 19 9.10 7.58 -8.75
N TRP A 20 9.66 7.60 -9.96
CA TRP A 20 10.97 7.04 -10.25
C TRP A 20 12.01 8.16 -10.26
N LEU A 21 12.95 8.07 -9.33
CA LEU A 21 14.00 9.04 -9.12
C LEU A 21 15.32 8.48 -9.65
N PHE A 22 15.85 9.11 -10.69
CA PHE A 22 17.12 8.78 -11.32
C PHE A 22 18.13 9.92 -11.09
N SER A 23 19.42 9.57 -10.98
CA SER A 23 20.46 10.60 -10.95
C SER A 23 20.68 11.16 -12.36
N PRO A 24 21.20 12.39 -12.49
CA PRO A 24 21.52 12.95 -13.80
C PRO A 24 22.47 12.06 -14.63
N GLU A 25 23.42 11.39 -13.97
CA GLU A 25 24.39 10.50 -14.62
C GLU A 25 23.70 9.26 -15.21
N ALA A 26 22.75 8.67 -14.48
CA ALA A 26 21.98 7.53 -14.98
C ALA A 26 21.11 7.90 -16.19
N LEU A 27 20.56 9.11 -16.21
CA LEU A 27 19.78 9.61 -17.34
C LEU A 27 20.64 9.95 -18.57
N ALA A 28 21.92 10.25 -18.35
CA ALA A 28 22.87 10.57 -19.42
C ALA A 28 23.58 9.33 -20.00
N ASP A 29 23.47 8.17 -19.35
CA ASP A 29 24.08 6.92 -19.78
C ASP A 29 23.28 6.27 -20.93
N PRO A 30 23.83 6.17 -22.16
CA PRO A 30 23.15 5.53 -23.29
C PRO A 30 22.90 4.02 -23.10
N GLY A 31 23.57 3.39 -22.14
CA GLY A 31 23.34 1.98 -21.78
C GLY A 31 22.23 1.78 -20.77
N ALA A 32 21.70 2.84 -20.16
CA ALA A 32 20.63 2.76 -19.18
C ALA A 32 19.26 2.60 -19.88
N ASP A 33 18.59 1.47 -19.63
CA ASP A 33 17.23 1.22 -20.10
C ASP A 33 16.20 1.73 -19.09
N ILE A 34 16.05 3.06 -19.04
CA ILE A 34 15.18 3.77 -18.10
C ILE A 34 13.71 3.38 -18.31
N ASP A 35 13.29 3.28 -19.57
CA ASP A 35 11.91 2.96 -19.93
C ASP A 35 11.53 1.56 -19.44
N ASN A 36 12.42 0.57 -19.59
CA ASN A 36 12.17 -0.76 -19.07
C ASN A 36 12.10 -0.80 -17.53
N ILE A 37 12.93 -0.01 -16.83
CA ILE A 37 12.87 0.08 -15.35
C ILE A 37 11.52 0.64 -14.90
N ILE A 38 11.03 1.69 -15.58
CA ILE A 38 9.73 2.27 -15.29
C ILE A 38 8.62 1.26 -15.62
N ALA A 39 8.61 0.72 -16.84
CA ALA A 39 7.57 -0.20 -17.31
C ALA A 39 7.43 -1.44 -16.40
N PHE A 40 8.54 -2.08 -16.03
CA PHE A 40 8.50 -3.23 -15.13
C PHE A 40 7.99 -2.84 -13.74
N GLY A 41 8.46 -1.71 -13.19
CA GLY A 41 8.01 -1.22 -11.89
C GLY A 41 6.53 -0.85 -11.87
N THR A 42 6.00 -0.33 -12.99
CA THR A 42 4.58 -0.03 -13.18
C THR A 42 3.76 -1.31 -13.22
N GLN A 43 4.17 -2.30 -14.02
CA GLN A 43 3.46 -3.58 -14.12
C GLN A 43 3.31 -4.26 -12.75
N VAL A 44 4.38 -4.30 -11.95
CA VAL A 44 4.31 -4.88 -10.59
C VAL A 44 3.30 -4.14 -9.70
N LEU A 45 3.24 -2.81 -9.78
CA LEU A 45 2.28 -2.02 -9.00
C LEU A 45 0.84 -2.22 -9.47
N GLU A 46 0.63 -2.40 -10.77
CA GLU A 46 -0.69 -2.71 -11.34
C GLU A 46 -1.16 -4.11 -10.91
N GLU A 47 -0.29 -5.12 -10.95
CA GLU A 47 -0.58 -6.48 -10.48
C GLU A 47 -0.94 -6.49 -8.98
N ASP A 48 -0.21 -5.73 -8.15
CA ASP A 48 -0.52 -5.58 -6.73
C ASP A 48 -1.88 -4.91 -6.52
N ALA A 49 -2.19 -3.86 -7.29
CA ALA A 49 -3.47 -3.15 -7.21
C ALA A 49 -4.65 -4.06 -7.59
N ASP A 50 -4.51 -4.84 -8.66
CA ASP A 50 -5.54 -5.78 -9.11
C ASP A 50 -5.89 -6.81 -8.02
N ILE A 51 -4.88 -7.36 -7.34
CA ILE A 51 -5.10 -8.32 -6.25
C ILE A 51 -5.73 -7.64 -5.02
N CYS A 52 -5.35 -6.39 -4.72
CA CYS A 52 -6.00 -5.62 -3.66
C CYS A 52 -7.50 -5.40 -3.94
N GLU A 53 -7.88 -5.10 -5.17
CA GLU A 53 -9.28 -4.93 -5.56
C GLU A 53 -10.07 -6.24 -5.43
N VAL A 54 -9.50 -7.36 -5.92
CA VAL A 54 -10.10 -8.70 -5.77
C VAL A 54 -10.28 -9.05 -4.29
N ASN A 55 -9.27 -8.78 -3.46
CA ASN A 55 -9.36 -9.01 -2.03
C ASN A 55 -10.48 -8.18 -1.39
N GLN A 56 -10.58 -6.88 -1.70
CA GLN A 56 -11.65 -6.01 -1.20
C GLN A 56 -13.05 -6.50 -1.59
N MET A 57 -13.21 -6.97 -2.83
CA MET A 57 -14.45 -7.59 -3.28
C MET A 57 -14.79 -8.85 -2.45
N GLY A 58 -13.80 -9.68 -2.15
CA GLY A 58 -13.94 -10.87 -1.31
C GLY A 58 -14.39 -10.56 0.11
N LEU A 59 -13.87 -9.47 0.71
CA LEU A 59 -14.22 -9.03 2.07
C LEU A 59 -15.69 -8.64 2.21
N ARG A 60 -16.37 -8.22 1.12
CA ARG A 60 -17.81 -7.90 1.13
C ARG A 60 -18.71 -9.15 1.20
N SER A 61 -18.16 -10.35 1.02
CA SER A 61 -18.94 -11.58 1.08
C SER A 61 -19.50 -11.81 2.48
N MET A 62 -20.82 -12.04 2.60
CA MET A 62 -21.45 -12.38 3.89
C MET A 62 -20.86 -13.63 4.56
N ARG A 63 -20.24 -14.52 3.77
CA ARG A 63 -19.56 -15.73 4.26
C ARG A 63 -18.19 -15.43 4.85
N HIS A 64 -17.54 -14.34 4.46
CA HIS A 64 -16.29 -13.93 5.07
C HIS A 64 -16.56 -13.49 6.52
N LYS A 65 -15.69 -13.94 7.45
CA LYS A 65 -15.79 -13.63 8.89
C LYS A 65 -14.49 -13.08 9.44
N ALA A 66 -13.37 -13.73 9.11
CA ALA A 66 -12.03 -13.28 9.43
C ALA A 66 -11.01 -14.04 8.57
N GLY A 67 -9.82 -13.46 8.40
CA GLY A 67 -8.63 -14.14 7.89
C GLY A 67 -7.68 -14.56 9.02
N VAL A 68 -6.75 -15.45 8.72
CA VAL A 68 -5.63 -15.83 9.61
C VAL A 68 -4.35 -15.46 8.89
N LEU A 69 -3.44 -14.79 9.61
CA LEU A 69 -2.13 -14.45 9.06
C LEU A 69 -1.19 -15.66 9.17
N MET A 70 -0.41 -15.88 8.11
CA MET A 70 0.68 -16.84 8.07
C MET A 70 1.90 -16.30 8.84
N PRO A 71 2.80 -17.16 9.34
CA PRO A 71 4.01 -16.72 10.04
C PRO A 71 4.87 -15.72 9.26
N GLU A 72 4.88 -15.83 7.93
CA GLU A 72 5.63 -14.97 7.01
C GLU A 72 5.01 -13.57 6.88
N GLU A 73 3.76 -13.38 7.30
CA GLU A 73 3.03 -12.11 7.21
C GLU A 73 3.27 -11.20 8.44
N TYR A 74 4.49 -11.25 8.98
CA TYR A 74 4.86 -10.54 10.20
C TYR A 74 4.80 -9.00 10.05
N ASP A 75 5.03 -8.47 8.85
CA ASP A 75 4.90 -7.03 8.57
C ASP A 75 3.43 -6.59 8.56
N LEU A 76 2.55 -7.39 7.97
CA LEU A 76 1.10 -7.16 8.03
C LEU A 76 0.62 -7.20 9.48
N HIS A 77 1.08 -8.18 10.26
CA HIS A 77 0.76 -8.25 11.68
C HIS A 77 1.18 -6.99 12.44
N ARG A 78 2.42 -6.52 12.24
CA ARG A 78 2.90 -5.27 12.86
C ARG A 78 2.09 -4.06 12.43
N PHE A 79 1.77 -3.94 11.14
CA PHE A 79 0.97 -2.83 10.62
C PHE A 79 -0.45 -2.83 11.22
N HIS A 80 -1.12 -3.98 11.27
CA HIS A 80 -2.45 -4.09 11.88
C HIS A 80 -2.44 -3.67 13.35
N ASN A 81 -1.44 -4.09 14.13
CA ASN A 81 -1.32 -3.69 15.53
C ASN A 81 -1.12 -2.18 15.65
N TRP A 82 -0.21 -1.62 14.84
CA TRP A 82 0.03 -0.18 14.81
C TRP A 82 -1.23 0.62 14.49
N VAL A 83 -2.04 0.21 13.50
CA VAL A 83 -3.33 0.87 13.16
C VAL A 83 -4.30 0.81 14.33
N ARG A 84 -4.46 -0.36 14.97
CA ARG A 84 -5.36 -0.53 16.13
C ARG A 84 -4.97 0.35 17.30
N GLU A 85 -3.68 0.45 17.59
CA GLU A 85 -3.15 1.36 18.61
C GLU A 85 -3.51 2.82 18.30
N ARG A 86 -3.49 3.21 17.03
CA ARG A 86 -3.74 4.61 16.63
C ARG A 86 -5.21 4.96 16.77
N HIS A 87 -6.09 4.04 16.37
CA HIS A 87 -7.53 4.18 16.60
C HIS A 87 -7.86 4.27 18.10
N ALA A 88 -7.32 3.37 18.92
CA ALA A 88 -7.56 3.38 20.37
C ALA A 88 -7.09 4.69 21.02
N ALA A 89 -5.95 5.24 20.61
CA ALA A 89 -5.45 6.51 21.10
C ALA A 89 -6.34 7.70 20.71
N LEU A 90 -6.90 7.68 19.49
CA LEU A 90 -7.84 8.72 19.02
C LEU A 90 -9.17 8.67 19.78
N GLU A 91 -9.71 7.48 20.04
CA GLU A 91 -10.93 7.30 20.84
C GLU A 91 -10.75 7.87 22.26
N HIS A 92 -9.64 7.55 22.94
CA HIS A 92 -9.35 8.09 24.26
C HIS A 92 -9.20 9.63 24.28
N GLN A 93 -8.64 10.23 23.23
CA GLN A 93 -8.55 11.69 23.12
C GLN A 93 -9.93 12.33 22.92
N SER A 94 -10.82 11.67 22.18
CA SER A 94 -12.19 12.15 21.99
C SER A 94 -13.03 12.08 23.27
N ASP A 95 -12.78 11.09 24.13
CA ASP A 95 -13.45 10.94 25.43
C ASP A 95 -12.93 11.94 26.48
N LEU A 96 -11.67 12.36 26.39
CA LEU A 96 -11.09 13.36 27.32
C LEU A 96 -11.44 14.80 26.95
N GLY A 97 -11.87 15.04 25.71
CA GLY A 97 -12.31 16.35 25.20
C GLY A 97 -13.79 16.65 25.37
N ARG A 98 -14.54 15.79 26.08
CA ARG A 98 -15.97 15.90 26.36
C ARG A 98 -16.23 16.06 27.86
#